data_AF-A0A4U7BEC6-F1
#
_entry.id   AF-A0A4U7BEC6-F1
#
_cell.length_a   1.000
_cell.length_b   1.000
_cell.length_c   1.000
_cell.angle_alpha   90.00
_cell.angle_beta   90.00
_cell.angle_gamma   90.00
#
_symmetry.space_group_name_H-M   'P 1'
#
loop_
_entity.id
_entity.type
_entity.pdbx_description
1 polymer ?
#
loop_
_entity_poly.entity_id
_entity_poly.type
_entity_poly.pdbx_seq_one_letter_code
_entity_poly.pdbx_strand_id
1 'polypeptide(L)'
;MSSPITLTIRRVQGDQVTNPFIISGLGATIHWMPQSDGKLSSQWRIIWEVRPMGPGPERPKRSYHQIHAPSAATSHTFPPDIWKPNESSNLFVRFWSDGRIAAGTFIPHPKGGVELLFGVAVMPVEVNTLESITNQTASHQWNDLVFRVWYIAGAGGQDDRTAFAAQVYEYLGQHNSLFSDCAT
;
A
#
# COMPACT_ATOMS: atom_id res chain seq x y z
N MET A 1 29.25 11.64 1.01
CA MET A 1 28.72 10.48 1.73
C MET A 1 27.49 10.95 2.48
N SER A 2 26.31 10.45 2.14
CA SER A 2 25.06 10.79 2.84
C SER A 2 25.05 10.13 4.21
N SER A 3 24.79 10.92 5.26
CA SER A 3 24.65 10.40 6.61
C SER A 3 23.53 9.36 6.67
N PRO A 4 23.69 8.26 7.44
CA PRO A 4 22.63 7.27 7.58
C PRO A 4 21.39 7.93 8.21
N ILE A 5 20.28 7.88 7.49
CA ILE A 5 18.99 8.32 7.99
C ILE A 5 18.59 7.36 9.11
N THR A 6 18.51 7.86 10.35
CA THR A 6 18.01 7.05 11.47
C THR A 6 16.49 7.05 11.42
N LEU A 7 15.92 5.94 10.93
CA LEU A 7 14.48 5.75 10.87
C LEU A 7 13.95 5.40 12.27
N THR A 8 13.02 6.20 12.79
CA THR A 8 12.31 5.89 14.03
C THR A 8 10.88 5.48 13.71
N ILE A 9 10.49 4.25 14.05
CA ILE A 9 9.11 3.75 13.91
C ILE A 9 8.55 3.51 15.30
N ARG A 10 7.37 4.07 15.58
CA ARG A 10 6.63 3.82 16.83
C ARG A 10 5.20 3.41 16.52
N ARG A 11 4.67 2.46 17.30
CA ARG A 11 3.26 2.10 17.24
C ARG A 11 2.40 3.22 17.81
N VAL A 12 1.27 3.47 17.17
CA VAL A 12 0.25 4.39 17.67
C VAL A 12 -0.63 3.67 18.69
N GLN A 13 -0.79 4.25 19.88
CA GLN A 13 -1.68 3.73 20.92
C GLN A 13 -3.13 4.10 20.58
N GLY A 14 -4.08 3.21 20.89
CA GLY A 14 -5.46 3.24 20.37
C GLY A 14 -6.30 4.48 20.75
N ASP A 15 -5.86 5.25 21.74
CA ASP A 15 -6.43 6.53 22.16
C ASP A 15 -5.91 7.73 21.35
N GLN A 16 -4.81 7.56 20.60
CA GLN A 16 -4.10 8.67 19.97
C GLN A 16 -4.47 8.93 18.50
N VAL A 17 -4.97 7.94 17.76
CA VAL A 17 -5.39 8.13 16.35
C VAL A 17 -6.56 7.22 16.00
N THR A 18 -7.71 7.83 15.69
CA THR A 18 -8.80 7.15 14.98
C THR A 18 -8.32 6.84 13.56
N ASN A 19 -8.54 5.62 13.06
CA ASN A 19 -8.20 5.19 11.68
C ASN A 19 -8.34 6.37 10.70
N PRO A 20 -7.26 6.89 10.09
CA PRO A 20 -7.35 8.10 9.28
C PRO A 20 -8.15 7.88 7.99
N PHE A 21 -8.08 6.68 7.43
CA PHE A 21 -8.77 6.26 6.22
C PHE A 21 -8.90 4.73 6.14
N ILE A 22 -9.70 4.26 5.18
CA ILE A 22 -9.76 2.87 4.74
C ILE A 22 -9.52 2.77 3.23
N ILE A 23 -9.11 1.59 2.78
CA ILE A 23 -9.17 1.23 1.35
C ILE A 23 -10.48 0.49 1.13
N SER A 24 -11.31 0.96 0.21
CA SER A 24 -12.63 0.40 -0.08
C SER A 24 -12.73 -0.01 -1.54
N GLY A 25 -13.56 -1.02 -1.83
CA GLY A 25 -13.81 -1.53 -3.16
C GLY A 25 -12.55 -1.98 -3.88
N LEU A 26 -11.60 -2.60 -3.17
CA LEU A 26 -10.37 -3.13 -3.76
C LEU A 26 -10.73 -4.31 -4.66
N GLY A 27 -10.70 -4.09 -5.96
CA GLY A 27 -10.98 -5.08 -7.00
C GLY A 27 -9.75 -5.33 -7.85
N ALA A 28 -9.57 -6.58 -8.27
CA ALA A 28 -8.49 -6.99 -9.16
C ALA A 28 -8.98 -7.97 -10.21
N THR A 29 -8.68 -7.69 -11.48
CA THR A 29 -9.01 -8.56 -12.63
C THR A 29 -7.82 -8.71 -13.53
N ILE A 30 -7.70 -9.84 -14.25
CA ILE A 30 -6.64 -10.02 -15.25
C ILE A 30 -7.10 -9.56 -16.63
N HIS A 31 -6.22 -8.84 -17.32
CA HIS A 31 -6.38 -8.48 -18.71
C HIS A 31 -5.11 -8.80 -19.51
N TRP A 32 -5.28 -9.22 -20.76
CA TRP A 32 -4.18 -9.26 -21.71
C TRP A 32 -3.99 -7.89 -22.33
N MET A 33 -2.82 -7.28 -22.10
CA MET A 33 -2.48 -5.97 -22.64
C MET A 33 -1.28 -6.04 -23.58
N PRO A 34 -1.27 -5.27 -24.67
CA PRO A 34 -0.10 -5.12 -25.53
C PRO A 34 1.06 -4.48 -24.75
N GLN A 35 2.26 -5.05 -24.88
CA GLN A 35 3.50 -4.47 -24.42
C GLN A 35 4.13 -3.59 -25.50
N SER A 36 5.16 -2.82 -25.12
CA SER A 36 5.92 -1.96 -26.04
C SER A 36 6.62 -2.75 -27.16
N ASP A 37 6.89 -4.04 -26.96
CA ASP A 37 7.46 -4.95 -27.96
C ASP A 37 6.40 -5.62 -28.85
N GLY A 38 5.13 -5.26 -28.70
CA GLY A 38 4.00 -5.81 -29.44
C GLY A 38 3.49 -7.16 -28.93
N LYS A 39 4.14 -7.78 -27.94
CA LYS A 39 3.65 -9.02 -27.33
C LYS A 39 2.50 -8.75 -26.37
N LEU A 40 1.60 -9.72 -26.24
CA LEU A 40 0.57 -9.66 -25.20
C LEU A 40 1.14 -10.18 -23.89
N SER A 41 0.81 -9.49 -22.80
CA SER A 41 1.12 -9.94 -21.44
C SER A 41 -0.10 -9.84 -20.54
N SER A 42 -0.26 -10.82 -19.66
CA SER A 42 -1.31 -10.80 -18.65
C SER A 42 -0.93 -9.87 -17.50
N GLN A 43 -1.76 -8.87 -17.26
CA GLN A 43 -1.59 -7.90 -16.19
C GLN A 43 -2.82 -7.88 -15.28
N TRP A 44 -2.57 -7.77 -13.98
CA TRP A 44 -3.58 -7.38 -13.02
C TRP A 44 -3.98 -5.93 -13.28
N ARG A 45 -5.26 -5.66 -13.46
CA ARG A 45 -5.86 -4.35 -13.30
C ARG A 45 -6.44 -4.28 -11.90
N ILE A 46 -5.89 -3.38 -11.08
CA ILE A 46 -6.26 -3.26 -9.68
C ILE A 46 -6.85 -1.88 -9.48
N ILE A 47 -8.06 -1.85 -8.93
CA ILE A 47 -8.81 -0.62 -8.65
C ILE A 47 -9.16 -0.56 -7.17
N TRP A 48 -9.12 0.63 -6.58
CA TRP A 48 -9.62 0.84 -5.23
C TRP A 48 -9.98 2.31 -5.00
N GLU A 49 -10.72 2.53 -3.94
CA GLU A 49 -11.06 3.84 -3.41
C GLU A 49 -10.35 4.04 -2.07
N VAL A 50 -9.84 5.24 -1.81
CA VAL A 50 -9.45 5.66 -0.46
C VAL A 50 -10.56 6.51 0.13
N ARG A 51 -11.06 6.11 1.31
CA ARG A 51 -12.09 6.84 2.05
C ARG A 51 -11.53 7.39 3.36
N PRO A 52 -11.41 8.72 3.53
CA PRO A 52 -11.02 9.30 4.81
C PRO A 52 -12.11 9.09 5.86
N MET A 53 -11.70 8.78 7.09
CA MET A 53 -12.57 8.41 8.19
C MET A 53 -12.73 9.60 9.17
N GLY A 54 -13.32 10.68 8.69
CA GLY A 54 -13.51 11.93 9.44
C GLY A 54 -12.79 13.13 8.81
N PRO A 55 -13.09 14.36 9.27
CA PRO A 55 -12.50 15.57 8.73
C PRO A 55 -11.04 15.73 9.19
N GLY A 56 -10.20 16.34 8.35
CA GLY A 56 -8.83 16.72 8.70
C GLY A 56 -8.00 17.03 7.46
N PRO A 57 -7.27 18.16 7.40
CA PRO A 57 -6.47 18.55 6.24
C PRO A 57 -5.28 17.61 5.98
N GLU A 58 -4.91 16.81 6.98
CA GLU A 58 -3.74 15.92 6.99
C GLU A 58 -4.10 14.48 6.60
N ARG A 59 -5.38 14.21 6.36
CA ARG A 59 -5.87 12.91 5.90
C ARG A 59 -5.78 12.84 4.37
N PRO A 60 -5.62 11.64 3.78
CA PRO A 60 -5.69 11.52 2.34
C PRO A 60 -7.07 11.96 1.85
N LYS A 61 -7.09 12.64 0.70
CA LYS A 61 -8.35 13.00 0.04
C LYS A 61 -9.08 11.73 -0.39
N ARG A 62 -10.41 11.79 -0.47
CA ARG A 62 -11.17 10.74 -1.14
C ARG A 62 -10.70 10.65 -2.59
N SER A 63 -10.24 9.49 -3.03
CA SER A 63 -9.67 9.30 -4.36
C SER A 63 -9.86 7.89 -4.87
N TYR A 64 -9.94 7.76 -6.20
CA TYR A 64 -10.00 6.50 -6.92
C TYR A 64 -8.64 6.22 -7.56
N HIS A 65 -8.18 4.99 -7.45
CA HIS A 65 -6.89 4.57 -7.93
C HIS A 65 -7.07 3.38 -8.86
N GLN A 66 -6.29 3.37 -9.94
CA GLN A 66 -6.14 2.25 -10.84
C GLN A 66 -4.66 2.07 -11.13
N ILE A 67 -4.19 0.82 -11.11
CA ILE A 67 -2.85 0.44 -11.52
C ILE A 67 -2.90 -0.84 -12.34
N HIS A 68 -1.83 -1.05 -13.10
CA HIS A 68 -1.57 -2.34 -13.73
C HIS A 68 -0.28 -2.94 -13.19
N ALA A 69 -0.29 -4.24 -12.91
CA ALA A 69 0.86 -4.99 -12.42
C ALA A 69 1.02 -6.29 -13.22
N PRO A 70 2.23 -6.67 -13.67
CA PRO A 70 2.43 -7.92 -14.38
C PRO A 70 2.03 -9.13 -13.53
N SER A 71 1.17 -10.01 -14.04
CA SER A 71 0.73 -11.19 -13.28
C SER A 71 1.79 -12.30 -13.26
N ALA A 72 2.62 -12.40 -14.31
CA ALA A 72 3.67 -13.40 -14.43
C ALA A 72 4.83 -13.17 -13.44
N ALA A 73 5.06 -11.92 -13.02
CA ALA A 73 6.14 -11.57 -12.10
C ALA A 73 5.91 -12.14 -10.68
N THR A 74 4.66 -12.45 -10.33
CA THR A 74 4.27 -12.91 -9.00
C THR A 74 3.72 -14.32 -9.02
N SER A 75 4.15 -15.17 -9.96
CA SER A 75 3.64 -16.55 -10.09
C SER A 75 2.10 -16.62 -10.15
N HIS A 76 1.47 -15.63 -10.79
CA HIS A 76 0.02 -15.49 -10.89
C HIS A 76 -0.72 -15.36 -9.56
N THR A 77 -0.04 -14.92 -8.50
CA THR A 77 -0.68 -14.63 -7.22
C THR A 77 -1.27 -13.23 -7.18
N PHE A 78 -2.30 -13.08 -6.33
CA PHE A 78 -2.81 -11.80 -5.86
C PHE A 78 -2.73 -11.77 -4.32
N PRO A 79 -2.36 -10.64 -3.70
CA PRO A 79 -1.91 -9.39 -4.31
C PRO A 79 -0.52 -9.53 -4.97
N PRO A 80 -0.17 -8.70 -5.97
CA PRO A 80 1.19 -8.65 -6.49
C PRO A 80 2.05 -7.59 -5.76
N ASP A 81 3.37 -7.61 -5.96
CA ASP A 81 4.28 -6.60 -5.43
C ASP A 81 4.07 -5.24 -6.12
N ILE A 82 3.59 -4.25 -5.38
CA ILE A 82 3.25 -2.92 -5.91
C ILE A 82 3.76 -1.85 -4.97
N TRP A 83 4.41 -0.82 -5.52
CA TRP A 83 4.64 0.45 -4.87
C TRP A 83 3.87 1.55 -5.61
N LYS A 84 2.94 2.22 -4.91
CA LYS A 84 2.12 3.29 -5.49
C LYS A 84 2.13 4.54 -4.58
N PRO A 85 3.09 5.46 -4.80
CA PRO A 85 3.03 6.79 -4.21
C PRO A 85 2.04 7.67 -5.01
N ASN A 86 1.32 8.52 -4.28
CA ASN A 86 0.50 9.59 -4.83
C ASN A 86 0.55 10.81 -3.90
N GLU A 87 1.53 11.67 -4.12
CA GLU A 87 1.72 12.88 -3.32
C GLU A 87 0.54 13.84 -3.43
N SER A 88 -0.11 13.92 -4.60
CA SER A 88 -1.25 14.83 -4.82
C SER A 88 -2.45 14.51 -3.93
N SER A 89 -2.61 13.24 -3.55
CA SER A 89 -3.64 12.77 -2.61
C SER A 89 -3.08 12.48 -1.21
N ASN A 90 -1.81 12.78 -0.94
CA ASN A 90 -1.10 12.42 0.29
C ASN A 90 -1.26 10.93 0.66
N LEU A 91 -1.12 10.04 -0.32
CA LEU A 91 -1.33 8.61 -0.15
C LEU A 91 -0.13 7.83 -0.66
N PHE A 92 0.33 6.88 0.14
CA PHE A 92 1.44 5.99 -0.19
C PHE A 92 0.98 4.57 0.11
N VAL A 93 1.01 3.67 -0.87
CA VAL A 93 0.54 2.28 -0.71
C VAL A 93 1.59 1.31 -1.19
N ARG A 94 1.84 0.26 -0.40
CA ARG A 94 2.69 -0.87 -0.75
C ARG A 94 1.91 -2.17 -0.56
N PHE A 95 1.91 -2.99 -1.60
CA PHE A 95 1.50 -4.39 -1.54
C PHE A 95 2.74 -5.27 -1.66
N TRP A 96 2.73 -6.38 -0.94
CA TRP A 96 3.71 -7.45 -1.10
C TRP A 96 3.01 -8.71 -1.59
N SER A 97 3.71 -9.50 -2.39
CA SER A 97 3.16 -10.74 -2.97
C SER A 97 2.81 -11.83 -1.96
N ASP A 98 3.23 -11.66 -0.70
CA ASP A 98 2.90 -12.52 0.44
C ASP A 98 1.62 -12.11 1.19
N GLY A 99 0.83 -11.19 0.62
CA GLY A 99 -0.45 -10.76 1.20
C GLY A 99 -0.32 -9.60 2.18
N ARG A 100 0.90 -9.15 2.52
CA ARG A 100 1.04 -7.94 3.34
C ARG A 100 0.65 -6.70 2.54
N ILE A 101 0.10 -5.72 3.23
CA ILE A 101 -0.17 -4.40 2.68
C ILE A 101 0.08 -3.32 3.73
N ALA A 102 0.68 -2.20 3.29
CA ALA A 102 0.85 -1.00 4.08
C ALA A 102 0.30 0.20 3.30
N ALA A 103 -0.38 1.11 3.98
CA ALA A 103 -0.82 2.36 3.41
C ALA A 103 -0.65 3.50 4.40
N GLY A 104 -0.22 4.66 3.92
CA GLY A 104 0.10 5.78 4.79
C GLY A 104 -0.10 7.15 4.14
N THR A 105 0.01 8.15 5.00
CA THR A 105 -0.20 9.56 4.72
C THR A 105 0.74 10.39 5.57
N PHE A 106 1.21 11.54 5.06
CA PHE A 106 2.06 12.43 5.84
C PHE A 106 1.24 13.36 6.72
N ILE A 107 1.63 13.45 7.98
CA ILE A 107 1.08 14.36 8.99
C ILE A 107 2.19 15.34 9.44
N PRO A 108 1.86 16.57 9.85
CA PRO A 108 2.83 17.50 10.41
C PRO A 108 3.30 17.02 11.78
N HIS A 109 4.58 17.24 12.06
CA HIS A 109 5.17 16.96 13.35
C HIS A 109 5.05 18.19 14.29
N PRO A 110 4.73 18.03 15.59
CA PRO A 110 4.52 19.17 16.51
C PRO A 110 5.72 20.12 16.65
N LYS A 111 6.94 19.63 16.43
CA LYS A 111 8.17 20.44 16.49
C LYS A 111 8.61 20.99 15.12
N GLY A 112 7.73 20.94 14.12
CA GLY A 112 8.04 21.23 12.72
C GLY A 112 8.47 19.97 11.95
N GLY A 113 8.25 19.99 10.63
CA GLY A 113 8.50 18.86 9.72
C GLY A 113 7.24 18.01 9.46
N VAL A 114 7.45 16.83 8.86
CA VAL A 114 6.40 15.85 8.58
C VAL A 114 6.81 14.44 9.02
N GLU A 115 5.84 13.65 9.44
CA GLU A 115 5.96 12.22 9.76
C GLU A 115 5.04 11.41 8.85
N LEU A 116 5.38 10.16 8.59
CA LEU A 116 4.49 9.23 7.89
C LEU A 116 3.66 8.46 8.92
N LEU A 117 2.35 8.70 8.94
CA LEU A 117 1.38 7.87 9.63
C LEU A 117 0.94 6.75 8.66
N PHE A 118 1.13 5.49 9.02
CA PHE A 118 0.78 4.37 8.16
C PHE A 118 0.16 3.21 8.92
N GLY A 119 -0.78 2.56 8.26
CA GLY A 119 -1.45 1.36 8.70
C GLY A 119 -0.89 0.14 7.99
N VAL A 120 -0.94 -1.01 8.66
CA VAL A 120 -0.58 -2.31 8.09
C VAL A 120 -1.75 -3.28 8.20
N ALA A 121 -1.86 -4.17 7.22
CA ALA A 121 -2.83 -5.25 7.19
C ALA A 121 -2.26 -6.46 6.44
N VAL A 122 -2.95 -7.60 6.55
CA VAL A 122 -2.67 -8.81 5.78
C VAL A 122 -3.95 -9.19 5.06
N MET A 123 -3.82 -9.58 3.80
CA MET A 123 -4.90 -10.11 2.99
C MET A 123 -4.57 -11.54 2.53
N PRO A 124 -5.58 -12.37 2.22
CA PRO A 124 -5.35 -13.70 1.68
C PRO A 124 -4.52 -13.64 0.39
N VAL A 125 -3.61 -14.61 0.24
CA VAL A 125 -2.85 -14.81 -1.00
C VAL A 125 -3.63 -15.79 -1.87
N GLU A 126 -4.07 -15.31 -3.02
CA GLU A 126 -4.86 -16.06 -3.98
C GLU A 126 -3.97 -16.51 -5.14
N VAL A 127 -3.77 -17.81 -5.29
CA VAL A 127 -2.97 -18.40 -6.38
C VAL A 127 -3.90 -18.79 -7.52
N ASN A 128 -3.68 -18.22 -8.70
CA ASN A 128 -4.58 -18.39 -9.84
C ASN A 128 -4.01 -19.42 -10.83
N THR A 129 -4.88 -20.28 -11.38
CA THR A 129 -4.47 -21.30 -12.36
C THR A 129 -4.15 -20.65 -13.70
N LEU A 130 -3.21 -21.23 -14.47
CA LEU A 130 -2.86 -20.73 -15.81
C LEU A 130 -4.08 -20.64 -16.75
N GLU A 131 -5.03 -21.55 -16.60
CA GLU A 131 -6.31 -21.52 -17.32
C GLU A 131 -7.11 -20.26 -17.01
N SER A 132 -7.24 -19.89 -15.72
CA SER A 132 -7.94 -18.66 -15.31
C SER A 132 -7.26 -17.37 -15.81
N ILE A 133 -5.93 -17.38 -15.92
CA ILE A 133 -5.15 -16.27 -16.49
C ILE A 133 -5.42 -16.15 -17.98
N THR A 134 -5.29 -17.27 -18.70
CA THR A 134 -5.45 -17.34 -20.15
C THR A 134 -6.85 -16.91 -20.55
N ASN A 135 -7.87 -17.39 -19.83
CA ASN A 135 -9.27 -17.09 -20.08
C ASN A 135 -9.74 -15.73 -19.48
N GLN A 136 -8.87 -14.97 -18.81
CA GLN A 136 -9.21 -13.70 -18.14
C GLN A 136 -10.36 -13.82 -17.14
N THR A 137 -10.47 -14.95 -16.44
CA THR A 137 -11.53 -15.20 -15.44
C THR A 137 -11.08 -15.00 -14.00
N ALA A 138 -9.77 -14.85 -13.75
CA ALA A 138 -9.24 -14.52 -12.43
C ALA A 138 -9.70 -13.12 -12.00
N SER A 139 -10.49 -13.08 -10.92
CA SER A 139 -11.08 -11.86 -10.36
C SER A 139 -11.16 -11.97 -8.85
N HIS A 140 -10.80 -10.88 -8.15
CA HIS A 140 -10.80 -10.81 -6.71
C HIS A 140 -11.40 -9.49 -6.22
N GLN A 141 -12.15 -9.53 -5.12
CA GLN A 141 -12.86 -8.36 -4.60
C GLN A 141 -12.83 -8.32 -3.06
N TRP A 142 -12.43 -7.17 -2.52
CA TRP A 142 -12.51 -6.85 -1.09
C TRP A 142 -13.33 -5.58 -0.91
N ASN A 143 -14.38 -5.66 -0.09
CA ASN A 143 -15.28 -4.55 0.16
C ASN A 143 -14.57 -3.44 0.92
N ASP A 144 -13.99 -3.75 2.09
CA ASP A 144 -13.25 -2.79 2.90
C ASP A 144 -12.02 -3.47 3.51
N LEU A 145 -10.87 -2.85 3.29
CA LEU A 145 -9.62 -3.18 3.95
C LEU A 145 -9.37 -2.16 5.06
N VAL A 146 -9.55 -2.62 6.30
CA VAL A 146 -9.39 -1.81 7.51
C VAL A 146 -8.03 -2.09 8.14
N PHE A 147 -7.21 -1.06 8.24
CA PHE A 147 -5.94 -1.13 8.98
C PHE A 147 -6.23 -1.02 10.47
N ARG A 148 -5.95 -2.09 11.23
CA ARG A 148 -6.17 -2.13 12.69
C ARG A 148 -4.94 -1.69 13.48
N VAL A 149 -3.76 -1.75 12.86
CA VAL A 149 -2.49 -1.42 13.50
C VAL A 149 -1.88 -0.26 12.73
N TRP A 150 -1.57 0.82 13.45
CA TRP A 150 -0.99 2.05 12.90
C TRP A 150 0.35 2.35 13.56
N TYR A 151 1.22 2.95 12.78
CA TYR A 151 2.56 3.35 13.16
C TYR A 151 2.84 4.76 12.67
N ILE A 152 3.77 5.43 13.33
CA ILE A 152 4.34 6.69 12.89
C ILE A 152 5.82 6.47 12.64
N ALA A 153 6.25 6.83 11.44
CA ALA A 153 7.64 6.87 11.03
C ALA A 153 8.12 8.32 10.90
N GLY A 154 9.23 8.63 11.56
CA GLY A 154 9.89 9.92 11.48
C GLY A 154 11.37 9.79 11.18
N ALA A 155 11.92 10.77 10.47
CA ALA A 155 13.34 11.04 10.39
C ALA A 155 13.55 12.56 10.21
N GLY A 156 14.62 13.10 10.78
CA GLY A 156 14.88 14.56 10.76
C GLY A 156 15.12 15.08 9.35
N GLY A 157 14.33 16.08 8.93
CA GLY A 157 14.42 16.74 7.62
C GLY A 157 13.87 15.88 6.48
N GLN A 158 12.69 16.22 5.95
CA GLN A 158 12.03 15.46 4.88
C GLN A 158 11.65 16.38 3.72
N ASP A 159 12.57 16.57 2.78
CA ASP A 159 12.30 17.31 1.54
C ASP A 159 11.64 16.41 0.48
N ASP A 160 11.88 15.09 0.52
CA ASP A 160 11.30 14.10 -0.42
C ASP A 160 10.44 13.05 0.32
N ARG A 161 9.12 13.27 0.27
CA ARG A 161 8.12 12.40 0.90
C ARG A 161 8.05 11.02 0.25
N THR A 162 8.17 10.94 -1.07
CA THR A 162 8.10 9.67 -1.80
C THR A 162 9.29 8.79 -1.47
N ALA A 163 10.51 9.35 -1.49
CA ALA A 163 11.71 8.61 -1.11
C ALA A 163 11.66 8.13 0.34
N PHE A 164 11.20 8.98 1.27
CA PHE A 164 11.06 8.59 2.67
C PHE A 164 10.04 7.45 2.86
N ALA A 165 8.85 7.56 2.27
CA ALA A 165 7.85 6.50 2.38
C ALA A 165 8.33 5.18 1.75
N ALA A 166 9.08 5.25 0.64
CA ALA A 166 9.71 4.08 0.05
C ALA A 166 10.70 3.40 1.01
N GLN A 167 11.56 4.17 1.69
CA GLN A 167 12.50 3.64 2.69
C GLN A 167 11.78 3.01 3.89
N VAL A 168 10.71 3.64 4.39
CA VAL A 168 9.89 3.07 5.47
C VAL A 168 9.32 1.72 5.03
N TYR A 169 8.78 1.64 3.82
CA TYR A 169 8.17 0.40 3.33
C TYR A 169 9.20 -0.66 2.95
N GLU A 170 10.40 -0.29 2.50
CA GLU A 170 11.51 -1.24 2.36
C GLU A 170 11.89 -1.85 3.71
N TYR A 171 11.99 -1.02 4.76
CA TYR A 171 12.21 -1.49 6.12
C TYR A 171 11.10 -2.46 6.58
N LEU A 172 9.83 -2.13 6.34
CA LEU A 172 8.69 -3.03 6.67
C LEU A 172 8.78 -4.36 5.92
N GLY A 173 9.21 -4.34 4.66
CA GLY A 173 9.38 -5.53 3.84
C GLY A 173 10.34 -6.54 4.46
N GLN A 174 11.36 -6.05 5.18
CA GLN A 174 12.38 -6.84 5.86
C GLN A 174 12.00 -7.24 7.30
N HIS A 175 10.98 -6.60 7.90
CA HIS A 175 10.60 -6.78 9.32
C HIS A 175 9.14 -7.25 9.48
N ASN A 176 8.92 -8.55 9.27
CA ASN A 176 7.59 -9.17 9.35
C ASN A 176 6.91 -9.03 10.73
N SER A 177 7.67 -8.80 11.80
CA SER A 177 7.14 -8.63 13.16
C SER A 177 6.15 -7.48 13.29
N LEU A 178 6.17 -6.49 12.40
CA LEU A 178 5.22 -5.37 12.44
C LEU A 178 3.82 -5.75 11.96
N PHE A 179 3.68 -6.92 11.32
CA PHE A 179 2.41 -7.48 10.82
C PHE A 179 1.88 -8.61 11.70
N SER A 180 2.59 -9.02 12.77
CA SER A 180 2.17 -10.14 13.64
C SER A 180 0.78 -9.94 14.23
N ASP A 181 0.44 -8.69 14.52
CA ASP A 181 -0.82 -8.30 15.16
C ASP A 181 -1.96 -8.12 14.17
N CYS A 182 -1.70 -8.34 12.87
CA CYS A 182 -2.70 -8.29 11.80
C CYS A 182 -3.31 -9.66 11.49
N ALA A 183 -2.65 -10.75 11.89
CA ALA A 183 -3.16 -12.10 11.71
C ALA A 183 -4.29 -12.36 12.72
N THR A 184 -5.53 -12.32 12.24
CA THR A 184 -6.74 -12.75 12.96
C THR A 184 -7.52 -13.71 12.10
#